data_AF-A0A534KDK8-F1
#
_entry.id   AF-A0A534KDK8-F1
#
_cell.length_a   1.000
_cell.length_b   1.000
_cell.length_c   1.000
_cell.angle_alpha   90.00
_cell.angle_beta   90.00
_cell.angle_gamma   90.00
#
_symmetry.space_group_name_H-M   'P 1'
#
loop_
_entity.id
_entity.type
_entity.pdbx_description
1 polymer ?
#
loop_
_entity_poly.entity_id
_entity_poly.type
_entity_poly.pdbx_seq_one_letter_code
_entity_poly.pdbx_strand_id
1 'polypeptide(L)'
;MEATRTRSATGFGQSWRELAHTPTYQVPIVLGSIVALLVGILTYVFAAANAGAIVPATPEMAYMVIFGVIGLIAYGVAKQNVQNGSIVAAIAGLALVVLVATQTGLFAGLLLLAGAIWSLA
;
A
#
# COMPACT_ATOMS: atom_id res chain seq x y z
N MET A 1 -10.20 -30.42 -26.83
CA MET A 1 -10.48 -28.97 -26.94
C MET A 1 -11.69 -28.71 -26.05
N GLU A 2 -11.47 -28.23 -24.83
CA GLU A 2 -12.55 -27.84 -23.90
C GLU A 2 -12.41 -26.33 -23.71
N ALA A 3 -13.37 -25.59 -24.24
CA ALA A 3 -13.39 -24.14 -24.24
C ALA A 3 -13.95 -23.60 -22.91
N THR A 4 -13.27 -22.58 -22.39
CA THR A 4 -13.90 -21.43 -21.69
C THR A 4 -14.63 -21.69 -20.36
N ARG A 5 -13.90 -21.51 -19.26
CA ARG A 5 -14.43 -20.79 -18.08
C ARG A 5 -13.39 -19.78 -17.60
N THR A 6 -13.17 -18.76 -18.43
CA THR A 6 -12.80 -17.43 -17.95
C THR A 6 -13.86 -17.00 -16.92
N ARG A 7 -13.56 -17.12 -15.61
CA ARG A 7 -14.34 -16.45 -14.57
C ARG A 7 -14.07 -14.95 -14.69
N SER A 8 -14.75 -14.30 -15.63
CA SER A 8 -14.75 -12.84 -15.83
C SER A 8 -15.64 -12.15 -14.78
N ALA A 9 -15.46 -12.50 -13.51
CA ALA A 9 -16.09 -11.80 -12.39
C ALA A 9 -15.01 -11.26 -11.44
N THR A 10 -13.89 -10.79 -11.98
CA THR A 10 -12.88 -10.03 -11.22
C THR A 10 -13.40 -8.61 -10.97
N GLY A 11 -14.51 -8.51 -10.24
CA GLY A 11 -15.14 -7.25 -9.88
C GLY A 11 -14.57 -6.72 -8.57
N PHE A 12 -14.63 -5.39 -8.40
CA PHE A 12 -14.37 -4.71 -7.12
C PHE A 12 -15.04 -5.42 -5.92
N GLY A 13 -16.25 -5.98 -6.09
CA GLY A 13 -16.92 -6.71 -5.01
C GLY A 13 -16.15 -7.94 -4.48
N GLN A 14 -15.35 -8.59 -5.34
CA GLN A 14 -14.52 -9.73 -4.93
C GLN A 14 -13.26 -9.27 -4.19
N SER A 15 -12.65 -8.14 -4.59
CA SER A 15 -11.51 -7.56 -3.87
C SER A 15 -11.92 -7.01 -2.50
N TRP A 16 -13.10 -6.41 -2.37
CA TRP A 16 -13.65 -5.99 -1.07
C TRP A 16 -13.92 -7.17 -0.14
N ARG A 17 -14.45 -8.27 -0.67
CA ARG A 17 -14.68 -9.49 0.11
C ARG A 17 -13.36 -10.12 0.56
N GLU A 18 -12.34 -10.11 -0.30
CA GLU A 18 -10.99 -10.55 0.09
C GLU A 18 -10.37 -9.65 1.16
N LEU A 19 -10.56 -8.33 1.06
CA LEU A 19 -10.13 -7.40 2.11
C LEU A 19 -10.82 -7.69 3.45
N ALA A 20 -12.12 -8.02 3.43
CA ALA A 20 -12.89 -8.33 4.63
C ALA A 20 -12.44 -9.61 5.36
N HIS A 21 -11.74 -10.51 4.65
CA HIS A 21 -11.16 -11.72 5.22
C HIS A 21 -9.65 -11.60 5.44
N THR A 22 -9.11 -10.38 5.46
CA THR A 22 -7.70 -10.15 5.76
C THR A 22 -7.36 -10.65 7.16
N PRO A 23 -6.33 -11.51 7.31
CA PRO A 23 -5.85 -11.91 8.62
C PRO A 23 -5.46 -10.67 9.44
N THR A 24 -5.81 -10.64 10.73
CA THR A 24 -5.68 -9.45 11.58
C THR A 24 -4.25 -8.87 11.58
N TYR A 25 -3.24 -9.73 11.55
CA TYR A 25 -1.83 -9.32 11.51
C TYR A 25 -1.41 -8.60 10.22
N GLN A 26 -2.16 -8.75 9.13
CA GLN A 26 -1.92 -8.06 7.85
C GLN A 26 -2.68 -6.73 7.74
N VAL A 27 -3.65 -6.47 8.62
CA VAL A 27 -4.45 -5.22 8.61
C VAL A 27 -3.56 -3.96 8.67
N PRO A 28 -2.52 -3.88 9.53
CA PRO A 28 -1.64 -2.72 9.54
C PRO A 28 -0.90 -2.51 8.21
N ILE A 29 -0.52 -3.60 7.52
CA ILE A 29 0.15 -3.53 6.22
C ILE A 29 -0.78 -2.86 5.20
N VAL A 30 -2.02 -3.35 5.10
CA VAL A 30 -3.02 -2.83 4.16
C VAL A 30 -3.37 -1.37 4.49
N LEU A 31 -3.60 -1.05 5.76
CA LEU A 31 -3.91 0.31 6.18
C LEU A 31 -2.78 1.29 5.90
N GLY A 32 -1.54 0.95 6.29
CA GLY A 32 -0.37 1.80 6.03
C GLY A 32 -0.19 2.07 4.53
N SER A 33 -0.37 1.03 3.71
CA SER A 33 -0.30 1.13 2.25
C SER A 33 -1.36 2.04 1.65
N ILE A 34 -2.63 1.88 2.07
CA ILE A 34 -3.75 2.69 1.57
C ILE A 34 -3.60 4.15 2.01
N VAL A 35 -3.20 4.39 3.26
CA VAL A 35 -2.97 5.74 3.77
C VAL A 35 -1.86 6.43 2.98
N ALA A 36 -0.72 5.76 2.76
CA ALA A 36 0.36 6.32 1.96
C ALA A 36 -0.10 6.67 0.53
N LEU A 37 -0.82 5.75 -0.12
CA LEU A 37 -1.34 5.96 -1.47
C LEU A 37 -2.31 7.13 -1.56
N LEU A 38 -3.35 7.13 -0.71
CA LEU A 38 -4.38 8.16 -0.74
C LEU A 38 -3.79 9.53 -0.43
N VAL A 39 -2.94 9.62 0.60
CA VAL A 39 -2.35 10.90 0.99
C VAL A 39 -1.39 11.39 -0.10
N GLY A 40 -0.54 10.53 -0.66
CA GLY A 40 0.36 10.92 -1.75
C GLY A 40 -0.40 11.43 -2.98
N ILE A 41 -1.44 10.71 -3.41
CA ILE A 41 -2.27 11.10 -4.56
C ILE A 41 -3.04 12.39 -4.28
N LEU A 42 -3.73 12.49 -3.14
CA LEU A 42 -4.54 13.66 -2.81
C LEU A 42 -3.69 14.91 -2.63
N THR A 43 -2.52 14.79 -2.00
CA THR A 43 -1.59 15.92 -1.85
C THR A 43 -1.16 16.45 -3.20
N TYR A 44 -0.86 15.56 -4.15
CA TYR A 44 -0.55 15.94 -5.52
C TYR A 44 -1.72 16.63 -6.24
N VAL A 45 -2.92 16.04 -6.15
CA VAL A 45 -4.14 16.58 -6.77
C VAL A 45 -4.44 17.98 -6.26
N PHE A 46 -4.32 18.22 -4.95
CA PHE A 46 -4.53 19.55 -4.38
C PHE A 46 -3.44 20.55 -4.79
N ALA A 47 -2.18 20.12 -4.90
CA ALA A 47 -1.11 20.98 -5.40
C ALA A 47 -1.38 21.42 -6.85
N ALA A 48 -1.78 20.48 -7.72
CA ALA A 48 -2.14 20.78 -9.10
C ALA A 48 -3.39 21.68 -9.21
N ALA A 49 -4.42 21.42 -8.40
CA ALA A 49 -5.63 22.23 -8.36
C ALA A 49 -5.35 23.68 -7.92
N ASN A 50 -4.53 23.86 -6.90
CA ASN A 50 -4.14 25.19 -6.39
C ASN A 50 -3.29 25.97 -7.40
N ALA A 51 -2.47 25.28 -8.19
CA ALA A 51 -1.67 25.91 -9.25
C ALA A 51 -2.45 26.13 -10.55
N GLY A 52 -3.61 25.50 -10.72
CA GLY A 52 -4.37 25.51 -11.98
C GLY A 52 -3.66 24.80 -13.15
N ALA A 53 -2.64 23.99 -12.85
CA ALA A 53 -1.79 23.34 -13.84
C ALA A 53 -1.16 22.06 -13.28
N ILE A 54 -0.61 21.22 -14.17
CA ILE A 54 0.18 20.06 -13.76
C ILE A 54 1.51 20.57 -13.18
N VAL A 55 1.75 20.26 -11.90
CA VAL A 55 2.97 20.63 -11.17
C VAL A 55 3.87 19.38 -11.07
N PRO A 56 5.21 19.53 -11.06
CA PRO A 56 6.08 18.42 -10.68
C PRO A 56 5.75 17.91 -9.27
N ALA A 57 5.62 16.59 -9.13
CA ALA A 57 5.45 15.97 -7.82
C ALA A 57 6.71 16.12 -6.98
N THR A 58 6.57 16.46 -5.71
CA THR A 58 7.73 16.44 -4.80
C THR A 58 8.14 14.99 -4.52
N PRO A 59 9.42 14.74 -4.15
CA PRO A 59 9.88 13.41 -3.81
C PRO A 59 9.00 12.72 -2.76
N GLU A 60 8.53 13.44 -1.75
CA GLU A 60 7.69 12.90 -0.67
C GLU A 60 6.35 12.37 -1.21
N MET A 61 5.70 13.12 -2.11
CA MET A 61 4.45 12.70 -2.76
C MET A 61 4.67 11.44 -3.59
N ALA A 62 5.76 11.43 -4.37
CA ALA A 62 6.10 10.28 -5.21
C ALA A 62 6.43 9.03 -4.37
N TYR A 63 7.25 9.17 -3.33
CA TYR A 63 7.62 8.07 -2.44
C TYR A 63 6.44 7.52 -1.65
N MET A 64 5.52 8.38 -1.19
CA MET A 64 4.27 7.93 -0.59
C MET A 64 3.49 6.97 -1.50
N VAL A 65 3.33 7.34 -2.77
CA VAL A 65 2.62 6.51 -3.75
C VAL A 65 3.40 5.22 -4.03
N ILE A 66 4.70 5.33 -4.33
CA ILE A 66 5.54 4.19 -4.68
C ILE A 66 5.55 3.15 -3.55
N PHE A 67 5.88 3.56 -2.32
CA PHE A 67 5.96 2.63 -1.20
C PHE A 67 4.58 2.19 -0.70
N GLY A 68 3.53 3.00 -0.88
CA GLY A 68 2.15 2.55 -0.69
C GLY A 68 1.77 1.41 -1.65
N VAL A 69 2.14 1.50 -2.93
CA VAL A 69 1.96 0.39 -3.89
C VAL A 69 2.77 -0.84 -3.48
N ILE A 70 4.04 -0.65 -3.10
CA ILE A 70 4.90 -1.78 -2.67
C ILE A 70 4.30 -2.45 -1.42
N GLY A 71 3.72 -1.72 -0.49
CA GLY A 71 3.01 -2.29 0.66
C GLY A 71 1.77 -3.12 0.26
N LEU A 72 1.00 -2.69 -0.75
CA LEU A 72 -0.09 -3.51 -1.30
C LEU A 72 0.43 -4.77 -2.02
N ILE A 73 1.56 -4.66 -2.72
CA ILE A 73 2.25 -5.82 -3.32
C ILE A 73 2.68 -6.79 -2.20
N ALA A 74 3.23 -6.28 -1.10
CA ALA A 74 3.61 -7.08 0.06
C ALA A 74 2.44 -7.88 0.60
N TYR A 75 1.26 -7.26 0.73
CA TYR A 75 0.02 -7.95 1.09
C TYR A 75 -0.36 -9.04 0.09
N GLY A 76 -0.24 -8.77 -1.21
CA GLY A 76 -0.46 -9.78 -2.26
C GLY A 76 0.50 -10.97 -2.17
N VAL A 77 1.78 -10.70 -1.94
CA VAL A 77 2.82 -11.74 -1.74
C VAL A 77 2.55 -12.55 -0.47
N ALA A 78 2.07 -11.90 0.60
CA ALA A 78 1.76 -12.54 1.87
C ALA A 78 0.67 -13.63 1.77
N LYS A 79 -0.19 -13.57 0.74
CA LYS A 79 -1.19 -14.63 0.46
C LYS A 79 -0.55 -15.96 0.04
N GLN A 80 0.66 -15.91 -0.52
CA GLN A 80 1.41 -17.09 -0.99
C GLN A 80 2.53 -17.45 -0.01
N ASN A 81 3.21 -16.45 0.54
CA ASN A 81 4.28 -16.62 1.50
C ASN A 81 4.34 -15.42 2.46
N VAL A 82 3.89 -15.64 3.70
CA VAL A 82 3.82 -14.59 4.73
C VAL A 82 5.20 -14.01 5.03
N GLN A 83 6.26 -14.81 5.07
CA GLN A 83 7.61 -14.32 5.34
C GLN A 83 8.10 -13.36 4.25
N ASN A 84 7.94 -13.72 2.98
CA ASN A 84 8.32 -12.85 1.86
C ASN A 84 7.47 -11.57 1.85
N GLY A 85 6.16 -11.68 2.11
CA GLY A 85 5.27 -10.53 2.22
C GLY A 85 5.73 -9.57 3.33
N SER A 86 6.04 -10.09 4.51
CA SER A 86 6.52 -9.30 5.65
C SER A 86 7.84 -8.59 5.36
N ILE A 87 8.78 -9.24 4.65
CA ILE A 87 10.04 -8.61 4.24
C ILE A 87 9.77 -7.42 3.31
N VAL A 88 8.93 -7.59 2.30
CA VAL A 88 8.58 -6.50 1.36
C VAL A 88 7.86 -5.36 2.10
N ALA A 89 6.95 -5.69 3.03
CA ALA A 89 6.27 -4.70 3.86
C ALA A 89 7.23 -3.94 4.77
N ALA A 90 8.21 -4.62 5.38
CA ALA A 90 9.24 -4.00 6.21
C ALA A 90 10.12 -3.05 5.40
N ILE A 91 10.53 -3.44 4.18
CA ILE A 91 11.32 -2.58 3.29
C ILE A 91 10.53 -1.33 2.92
N ALA A 92 9.26 -1.47 2.51
CA ALA A 92 8.41 -0.33 2.20
C ALA A 92 8.18 0.58 3.42
N GLY A 93 7.95 -0.02 4.59
CA GLY A 93 7.77 0.70 5.84
C GLY A 93 9.00 1.51 6.23
N LEU A 94 10.19 0.90 6.23
CA LEU A 94 11.45 1.59 6.49
C LEU A 94 11.71 2.71 5.48
N ALA A 95 11.44 2.46 4.20
CA ALA A 95 11.62 3.47 3.18
C ALA A 95 10.71 4.69 3.39
N LEU A 96 9.44 4.49 3.77
CA LEU A 96 8.56 5.60 4.14
C LEU A 96 9.07 6.36 5.36
N VAL A 97 9.51 5.66 6.42
CA VAL A 97 10.03 6.31 7.63
C VAL A 97 11.26 7.17 7.33
N VAL A 98 12.15 6.70 6.45
CA VAL A 98 13.42 7.38 6.16
C VAL A 98 13.28 8.46 5.10
N LEU A 99 12.50 8.22 4.05
CA LEU A 99 12.47 9.07 2.84
C LEU A 99 11.30 10.04 2.83
N VAL A 100 10.27 9.83 3.66
CA VAL A 100 9.09 10.69 3.73
C VAL A 100 9.04 11.37 5.10
N ALA A 101 9.76 12.48 5.22
CA ALA A 101 9.91 13.26 6.45
C ALA A 101 8.66 14.08 6.83
N THR A 102 7.47 13.47 6.69
CA THR A 102 6.19 14.03 7.11
C THR A 102 5.59 13.15 8.20
N GLN A 103 4.75 13.72 9.07
CA GLN A 103 4.04 12.94 10.10
C GLN A 103 3.26 11.78 9.49
N THR A 104 2.65 11.99 8.32
CA THR A 104 1.87 10.97 7.63
C THR A 104 2.75 9.88 7.01
N GLY A 105 3.94 10.24 6.51
CA GLY A 105 4.94 9.27 6.04
C GLY A 105 5.43 8.37 7.16
N LEU A 106 5.76 8.98 8.31
CA LEU A 106 6.12 8.26 9.53
C LEU A 106 4.98 7.32 9.98
N PHE A 107 3.75 7.81 10.05
CA PHE A 107 2.59 7.03 10.46
C PHE A 107 2.36 5.82 9.54
N ALA A 108 2.32 6.03 8.22
CA ALA A 108 2.12 4.96 7.25
C ALA A 108 3.27 3.94 7.27
N GLY A 109 4.51 4.42 7.41
CA GLY A 109 5.69 3.57 7.53
C GLY A 109 5.69 2.70 8.79
N LEU A 110 5.30 3.27 9.94
CA LEU A 110 5.18 2.53 11.19
C LEU A 110 4.05 1.49 11.16
N LEU A 111 2.94 1.76 10.48
CA LEU A 111 1.88 0.77 10.27
C LEU A 111 2.36 -0.42 9.45
N LEU A 112 3.10 -0.17 8.37
CA LEU A 112 3.71 -1.23 7.56
C LEU A 112 4.69 -2.07 8.39
N LEU A 113 5.52 -1.42 9.22
CA LEU A 113 6.47 -2.12 10.09
C LEU A 113 5.78 -2.93 11.18
N ALA A 114 4.77 -2.38 11.84
CA ALA A 114 3.97 -3.08 12.84
C ALA A 114 3.32 -4.33 12.25
N GLY A 115 2.76 -4.21 11.04
CA GLY A 115 2.18 -5.34 10.31
C GLY A 115 3.22 -6.39 9.92
N ALA A 116 4.39 -5.97 9.44
CA ALA A 116 5.48 -6.88 9.09
C ALA A 116 6.00 -7.66 10.31
N ILE A 117 6.23 -6.98 11.44
CA ILE A 117 6.70 -7.60 12.68
C ILE A 117 5.66 -8.58 13.20
N TRP A 118 4.38 -8.18 13.25
CA TRP A 118 3.31 -9.04 13.75
C TRP A 118 3.10 -10.27 12.86
N SER A 119 3.28 -10.12 11.54
CA SER A 119 3.19 -11.24 10.61
C SER A 119 4.30 -12.29 10.79
N LEU A 120 5.40 -11.95 11.48
CA LEU A 120 6.55 -12.81 11.72
C LEU A 120 6.65 -13.34 13.16
N ALA A 121 5.82 -12.83 14.06
CA ALA A 121 5.75 -13.24 15.47
C ALA A 121 4.87 -14.48 15.64
#